data_AF-A0A930MMV8-F1
#
_entry.id   AF-A0A930MMV8-F1
#
_cell.length_a   1.000
_cell.length_b   1.000
_cell.length_c   1.000
_cell.angle_alpha   90.00
_cell.angle_beta   90.00
_cell.angle_gamma   90.00
#
_symmetry.space_group_name_H-M   'P 1'
#
loop_
_entity.id
_entity.type
_entity.pdbx_description
1 polymer ?
#
loop_
_entity_poly.entity_id
_entity_poly.type
_entity_poly.pdbx_seq_one_letter_code
_entity_poly.pdbx_strand_id
1 'polypeptide(L)' 'MNYEILANAIVEQAAKDYRWARTTLGKDAENVAATAMRSETERFFRSAWFGQLTSIDGEWLLEKLEGEFA' A
#
# COMPACT_ATOMS: atom_id res chain seq x y z
N MET A 1 -19.74 -15.62 4.41
CA MET A 1 -18.88 -14.92 5.37
C MET A 1 -17.43 -15.40 5.20
N ASN A 2 -16.75 -14.95 4.14
CA ASN A 2 -15.35 -15.34 3.87
C ASN A 2 -14.59 -14.34 2.97
N TYR A 3 -15.31 -13.54 2.17
CA TYR A 3 -14.70 -12.53 1.29
C TYR A 3 -14.10 -11.35 2.05
N GLU A 4 -14.69 -10.96 3.18
CA GLU A 4 -14.17 -9.84 4.00
C GLU A 4 -12.82 -10.15 4.63
N ILE A 5 -12.60 -11.39 5.09
CA ILE A 5 -11.30 -11.84 5.62
C ILE A 5 -10.24 -11.76 4.53
N LEU A 6 -10.56 -12.26 3.32
CA LEU A 6 -9.64 -12.21 2.19
C LEU A 6 -9.37 -10.78 1.75
N ALA A 7 -10.39 -9.94 1.66
CA ALA A 7 -10.25 -8.54 1.27
C ALA A 7 -9.38 -7.77 2.26
N ASN A 8 -9.61 -7.95 3.57
CA ASN A 8 -8.78 -7.36 4.61
C ASN A 8 -7.34 -7.86 4.53
N ALA A 9 -7.11 -9.16 4.27
CA ALA A 9 -5.77 -9.70 4.13
C ALA A 9 -5.02 -9.10 2.92
N ILE A 10 -5.70 -8.88 1.79
CA ILE A 10 -5.12 -8.22 0.60
C ILE A 10 -4.72 -6.78 0.94
N VAL A 11 -5.63 -6.02 1.58
CA VAL A 11 -5.37 -4.62 1.97
C VAL A 11 -4.22 -4.53 2.98
N GLU A 12 -4.20 -5.43 3.97
CA GLU A 12 -3.14 -5.49 4.97
C GLU A 12 -1.79 -5.82 4.34
N GLN A 13 -1.74 -6.76 3.39
CA GLN A 13 -0.52 -7.10 2.68
C GLN A 13 0.01 -5.91 1.85
N ALA A 14 -0.86 -5.23 1.11
CA ALA A 14 -0.47 -4.05 0.33
C ALA A 14 0.11 -2.94 1.23
N ALA A 15 -0.45 -2.76 2.43
CA ALA A 15 0.08 -1.79 3.40
C ALA A 15 1.46 -2.20 3.95
N LYS A 16 1.71 -3.51 4.17
CA LYS A 16 3.03 -4.02 4.55
C LYS A 16 4.06 -3.81 3.44
N ASP A 17 3.67 -4.07 2.20
CA ASP A 17 4.52 -3.91 1.03
C ASP A 17 4.92 -2.44 0.82
N TYR A 18 3.99 -1.51 1.02
CA TYR A 18 4.27 -0.07 0.98
C TYR A 18 5.27 0.35 2.05
N ARG A 19 5.08 -0.09 3.30
CA ARG A 19 6.01 0.23 4.41
C ARG A 19 7.41 -0.33 4.16
N TRP A 20 7.51 -1.56 3.64
CA TRP A 20 8.78 -2.16 3.25
C TRP A 20 9.48 -1.33 2.17
N ALA A 21 8.73 -0.92 1.15
CA ALA A 21 9.26 -0.10 0.07
C ALA A 21 9.77 1.26 0.58
N ARG A 22 8.99 1.95 1.43
CA ARG A 22 9.40 3.22 2.04
C ARG A 22 10.63 3.09 2.94
N THR A 23 10.66 2.06 3.79
CA THR A 23 11.82 1.77 4.65
C THR A 23 13.08 1.50 3.83
N THR A 24 12.94 0.78 2.71
CA THR A 24 14.07 0.45 1.83
C THR A 24 14.55 1.69 1.07
N LEU A 25 13.65 2.50 0.53
CA LEU A 25 13.98 3.74 -0.16
C LEU A 25 14.61 4.80 0.76
N GLY A 26 14.28 4.80 2.06
CA GLY A 26 14.94 5.64 3.05
C GLY A 26 16.41 5.27 3.28
N LYS A 27 16.82 4.03 2.97
CA LYS A 27 18.21 3.56 3.10
C LYS A 27 18.96 3.59 1.78
N ASP A 28 18.27 3.25 0.69
CA ASP A 28 18.79 3.17 -0.66
C ASP A 28 17.76 3.71 -1.65
N ALA A 29 17.94 4.98 -2.03
CA ALA A 29 17.02 5.68 -2.92
C ALA A 29 17.06 5.14 -4.36
N GLU A 30 18.11 4.42 -4.76
CA GLU A 30 18.25 3.84 -6.11
C GLU A 30 17.71 2.42 -6.19
N ASN A 31 17.14 1.89 -5.10
CA ASN A 31 16.58 0.56 -5.06
C ASN A 31 15.38 0.43 -6.02
N VAL A 32 15.63 -0.18 -7.17
CA VAL A 32 14.63 -0.35 -8.24
C VAL A 32 13.44 -1.18 -7.77
N ALA A 33 13.68 -2.24 -6.98
CA ALA A 33 12.61 -3.10 -6.48
C ALA A 33 11.69 -2.37 -5.50
N ALA A 34 12.26 -1.56 -4.60
CA ALA A 34 11.48 -0.75 -3.68
C ALA A 34 10.72 0.38 -4.39
N THR A 35 11.32 1.00 -5.42
CA THR A 35 10.65 2.01 -6.25
C THR A 35 9.45 1.42 -7.00
N ALA A 36 9.62 0.23 -7.60
CA ALA A 36 8.56 -0.49 -8.28
C ALA A 36 7.44 -0.88 -7.30
N MET A 37 7.80 -1.48 -6.15
CA MET A 37 6.84 -1.90 -5.12
C MET A 37 6.01 -0.71 -4.59
N ARG A 38 6.65 0.43 -4.31
CA ARG A 38 5.95 1.66 -3.92
C ARG A 38 4.96 2.09 -5.00
N SER A 39 5.39 2.11 -6.26
CA SER A 39 4.54 2.54 -7.37
C SER A 39 3.34 1.60 -7.59
N GLU A 40 3.54 0.30 -7.44
CA GLU A 40 2.49 -0.71 -7.57
C GLU A 40 1.47 -0.65 -6.44
N THR A 41 1.93 -0.50 -5.19
CA THR A 41 1.06 -0.37 -4.02
C THR A 41 0.27 0.95 -4.06
N GLU A 42 0.89 2.06 -4.44
CA GLU A 42 0.20 3.33 -4.69
C GLU A 42 -0.89 3.19 -5.77
N ARG A 43 -0.58 2.54 -6.89
CA ARG A 43 -1.55 2.27 -7.95
C ARG A 43 -2.69 1.37 -7.45
N PHE A 44 -2.39 0.38 -6.62
CA PHE A 44 -3.39 -0.49 -6.04
C PHE A 44 -4.37 0.30 -5.16
N PHE A 45 -3.89 1.12 -4.22
CA PHE A 45 -4.75 1.91 -3.34
C PHE A 45 -5.63 2.92 -4.09
N ARG A 46 -5.15 3.44 -5.22
CA ARG A 46 -5.92 4.34 -6.11
C ARG A 46 -6.84 3.62 -7.10
N SER A 47 -6.82 2.28 -7.12
CA SER A 47 -7.56 1.50 -8.10
C SER A 47 -9.03 1.34 -7.72
N ALA A 48 -9.89 1.20 -8.74
CA ALA A 48 -11.29 0.85 -8.51
C ALA A 48 -11.45 -0.52 -7.81
N TRP A 49 -10.48 -1.42 -7.97
CA TRP A 49 -10.48 -2.73 -7.31
C TRP A 49 -10.29 -2.62 -5.80
N PHE A 50 -9.44 -1.71 -5.32
CA PHE A 50 -9.31 -1.44 -3.88
C PHE A 50 -10.65 -1.00 -3.26
N GLY A 51 -11.38 -0.13 -3.94
CA GLY A 51 -12.74 0.28 -3.53
C GLY A 51 -13.79 -0.85 -3.57
N GLN A 52 -13.51 -1.96 -4.25
CA GLN A 52 -14.35 -3.18 -4.18
C GLN A 52 -13.98 -4.06 -2.99
N LEU A 53 -12.74 -3.98 -2.48
CA LEU A 53 -12.26 -4.76 -1.36
C LEU A 53 -12.61 -4.10 -0.02
N THR A 54 -12.66 -2.77 0.04
CA THR A 54 -12.90 -2.03 1.29
C THR A 54 -13.60 -0.70 1.02
N SER A 55 -14.30 -0.18 2.05
CA SER A 55 -14.90 1.17 2.05
C SER A 55 -13.94 2.27 2.49
N ILE A 56 -12.69 1.93 2.82
CA ILE A 56 -11.65 2.89 3.17
C ILE A 56 -11.28 3.74 1.94
N ASP A 57 -11.06 5.03 2.15
CA ASP A 57 -10.51 5.91 1.11
C ASP A 57 -9.01 5.62 0.90
N GLY A 58 -8.64 5.26 -0.33
CA GLY A 58 -7.28 4.88 -0.69
C GLY A 58 -6.27 6.03 -0.64
N GLU A 59 -6.69 7.27 -0.96
CA GLU A 59 -5.80 8.44 -0.83
C GLU A 59 -5.57 8.77 0.63
N TRP A 60 -6.62 8.72 1.45
CA TRP A 60 -6.48 8.91 2.90
C TRP A 60 -5.54 7.86 3.51
N LEU A 61 -5.66 6.60 3.11
CA LEU A 61 -4.76 5.53 3.58
C LEU A 61 -3.31 5.79 3.18
N LEU A 62 -3.07 6.24 1.94
CA LEU A 62 -1.75 6.60 1.47
C LEU A 62 -1.14 7.77 2.25
N GLU A 63 -1.92 8.81 2.53
CA GLU A 63 -1.48 9.93 3.38
C GLU A 63 -1.08 9.47 4.77
N LYS A 64 -1.84 8.54 5.37
CA LYS A 64 -1.50 7.95 6.67
C LYS A 64 -0.21 7.14 6.62
N LEU A 65 -0.05 6.32 5.59
CA LEU A 65 1.16 5.50 5.42
C LEU A 65 2.40 6.35 5.16
N GLU A 66 2.30 7.39 4.33
CA GLU A 66 3.42 8.29 4.06
C GLU A 66 3.80 9.09 5.32
N GLY A 67 2.82 9.50 6.11
CA GLY A 67 3.03 10.17 7.39
C GLY A 67 3.76 9.33 8.45
N GLU A 68 3.85 8.00 8.31
CA GLU A 68 4.67 7.14 9.17
C GLU A 68 6.18 7.39 8.98
N PHE A 69 6.59 8.02 7.87
CA PHE A 69 7.98 8.22 7.47
C PHE A 69 8.40 9.71 7.42
N ALA A 70 7.53 10.61 7.89
CA ALA A 70 7.79 12.05 7.96
C ALA A 70 8.68 12.45 9.15
#